data_AF-A0A838CSB3-F1
#
_entry.id   AF-A0A838CSB3-F1
#
_cell.length_a   1.000
_cell.length_b   1.000
_cell.length_c   1.000
_cell.angle_alpha   90.00
_cell.angle_beta   90.00
_cell.angle_gamma   90.00
#
_symmetry.space_group_name_H-M   'P 1'
#
loop_
_entity.id
_entity.type
_entity.pdbx_description
1 polymer ?
#
loop_
_entity_poly.entity_id
_entity_poly.type
_entity_poly.pdbx_seq_one_letter_code
_entity_poly.pdbx_strand_id
1 'polypeptide(L)'
;MLDNPELIKASAQLGKYITQQSTVAIRDKLRISKEAKSDKEKINVLEEIIQELLAEKNQLIQIAQVYDEQMVAQKISEEDVDYITSNILPLFENLITNTDDEEEAEENRKNLDIFKPLLSKETFNMLQLLGFNYKRAIGEPLTDLVNAMIVSQKPISKEADLDRQKLFYEHETQYFNMINDEEAYQRHLKLQGKE
;
A
#
# COMPACT_ATOMS: atom_id res chain seq x y z
N MET A 1 9.96 6.29 -2.31
CA MET A 1 10.26 5.27 -3.34
C MET A 1 11.11 4.11 -2.81
N LEU A 2 11.78 4.23 -1.65
CA LEU A 2 12.69 3.20 -1.11
C LEU A 2 12.06 2.23 -0.12
N ASP A 3 10.80 2.39 0.29
CA ASP A 3 10.21 1.60 1.38
C ASP A 3 9.60 0.26 0.92
N ASN A 4 9.71 -0.10 -0.36
CA ASN A 4 9.17 -1.37 -0.86
C ASN A 4 10.24 -2.49 -0.70
N PRO A 5 10.00 -3.49 0.16
CA PRO A 5 10.98 -4.55 0.44
C PRO A 5 11.34 -5.39 -0.79
N GLU A 6 10.41 -5.56 -1.73
CA GLU A 6 10.69 -6.29 -2.99
C GLU A 6 11.58 -5.47 -3.93
N LEU A 7 11.40 -4.14 -4.01
CA LEU A 7 12.28 -3.27 -4.78
C LEU A 7 13.67 -3.15 -4.17
N ILE A 8 13.79 -3.11 -2.83
CA ILE A 8 15.09 -3.15 -2.14
C ILE A 8 15.83 -4.45 -2.46
N LYS A 9 15.13 -5.58 -2.37
CA LYS A 9 15.69 -6.90 -2.68
C LYS A 9 16.11 -7.00 -4.14
N ALA A 10 15.29 -6.53 -5.07
CA ALA A 10 15.62 -6.48 -6.50
C ALA A 10 16.85 -5.57 -6.76
N SER A 11 16.92 -4.41 -6.11
CA SER A 11 18.06 -3.48 -6.21
C SER A 11 19.35 -4.09 -5.65
N ALA A 12 19.27 -4.79 -4.52
CA ALA A 12 20.39 -5.49 -3.91
C ALA A 12 20.86 -6.68 -4.75
N GLN A 13 19.91 -7.44 -5.34
CA GLN A 13 20.22 -8.50 -6.30
C GLN A 13 20.91 -7.95 -7.54
N LEU A 14 20.41 -6.84 -8.11
CA LEU A 14 21.01 -6.15 -9.25
C LEU A 14 22.42 -5.62 -8.94
N GLY A 15 22.61 -4.98 -7.78
CA GLY A 15 23.92 -4.47 -7.35
C GLY A 15 24.94 -5.59 -7.16
N LYS A 16 24.53 -6.68 -6.51
CA LYS A 16 25.34 -7.90 -6.38
C LYS A 16 25.72 -8.44 -7.76
N TYR A 17 24.77 -8.44 -8.69
CA TYR A 17 24.94 -8.88 -10.07
C TYR A 17 26.03 -8.11 -10.83
N ILE A 18 25.92 -6.79 -10.82
CA ILE A 18 26.84 -5.88 -11.51
C ILE A 18 28.27 -6.02 -10.93
N THR A 19 28.39 -6.30 -9.62
CA THR A 19 29.69 -6.51 -8.97
C THR A 19 30.28 -7.91 -9.18
N GLN A 20 29.47 -8.96 -9.31
CA GLN A 20 29.96 -10.34 -9.41
C GLN A 20 30.37 -10.75 -10.84
N GLN A 21 29.86 -10.09 -11.88
CA GLN A 21 30.12 -10.44 -13.29
C GLN A 21 30.65 -9.25 -14.08
N SER A 22 31.70 -8.60 -13.57
CA SER A 22 32.47 -7.71 -14.44
C SER A 22 32.89 -8.51 -15.68
N THR A 23 32.67 -7.93 -16.86
CA THR A 23 33.01 -8.48 -18.19
C THR A 23 34.44 -9.04 -18.31
N VAL A 24 35.28 -8.78 -17.30
CA VAL A 24 36.60 -9.37 -17.03
C VAL A 24 36.54 -10.89 -16.85
N ALA A 25 35.61 -11.45 -16.06
CA ALA A 25 35.57 -12.90 -15.80
C ALA A 25 35.25 -13.72 -17.06
N ILE A 26 34.28 -13.26 -17.86
CA ILE A 26 33.95 -13.87 -19.16
C ILE A 26 35.08 -13.67 -20.17
N ARG A 27 35.74 -12.50 -20.18
CA ARG A 27 36.92 -12.25 -21.02
C ARG A 27 38.07 -13.19 -20.69
N ASP A 28 38.31 -13.46 -19.41
CA ASP A 28 39.37 -14.36 -18.97
C ASP A 28 39.05 -15.81 -19.36
N LYS A 29 37.82 -16.29 -19.17
CA LYS A 29 37.40 -17.62 -19.67
C LYS A 29 37.48 -17.72 -21.19
N LEU A 30 37.12 -16.66 -21.92
CA LEU A 30 37.25 -16.60 -23.37
C LEU A 30 38.72 -16.64 -23.82
N ARG A 31 39.62 -15.99 -23.07
CA ARG A 31 41.07 -16.05 -23.31
C ARG A 31 41.61 -17.46 -23.06
N ILE A 32 41.19 -18.10 -21.96
CA ILE A 32 41.53 -19.49 -21.64
C ILE A 32 41.05 -20.45 -22.74
N SER A 33 39.83 -20.26 -23.25
CA SER A 33 39.31 -21.02 -24.40
C SER A 33 40.18 -20.82 -25.66
N LYS A 34 40.63 -19.60 -25.96
CA LYS A 34 41.54 -19.35 -27.10
C LYS A 34 42.91 -20.01 -26.94
N GLU A 35 43.39 -20.16 -25.71
CA GLU A 35 44.68 -20.79 -25.37
C GLU A 35 44.58 -22.33 -25.26
N ALA A 36 43.37 -22.90 -25.25
CA ALA A 36 43.16 -24.34 -25.14
C ALA A 36 43.68 -25.10 -26.37
N LYS A 37 44.31 -26.25 -26.12
CA LYS A 37 45.03 -27.02 -27.15
C LYS A 37 44.16 -28.00 -27.91
N SER A 38 42.99 -28.37 -27.35
CA SER A 38 42.05 -29.28 -27.99
C SER A 38 40.70 -28.62 -28.25
N ASP A 39 40.08 -28.97 -29.37
CA ASP A 39 38.74 -28.44 -29.71
C ASP A 39 37.68 -28.88 -28.69
N LYS A 40 37.89 -30.04 -28.04
CA LYS A 40 37.01 -30.55 -26.98
C LYS A 40 37.04 -29.65 -25.73
N GLU A 41 38.20 -29.18 -25.31
CA GLU A 41 38.31 -28.22 -24.19
C GLU A 41 37.70 -26.87 -24.56
N LYS A 42 37.91 -26.41 -25.80
CA LYS A 42 37.31 -25.15 -26.28
C LYS A 42 35.80 -25.19 -26.21
N ILE A 43 35.19 -26.27 -26.70
CA ILE A 43 33.75 -26.48 -26.70
C ILE A 43 33.22 -26.48 -25.27
N ASN A 44 33.85 -27.23 -24.36
CA ASN A 44 33.42 -27.30 -22.96
C ASN A 44 33.44 -25.92 -22.29
N VAL A 45 34.50 -25.13 -22.48
CA VAL A 45 34.59 -23.77 -21.89
C VAL A 45 33.55 -22.83 -22.50
N LEU A 46 33.28 -22.94 -23.80
CA LEU A 46 32.24 -22.14 -24.46
C LEU A 46 30.83 -22.54 -24.01
N GLU A 47 30.56 -23.84 -23.81
CA GLU A 47 29.30 -24.33 -23.25
C GLU A 47 29.09 -23.82 -21.81
N GLU A 48 30.14 -23.79 -20.99
CA GLU A 48 30.10 -23.23 -19.64
C GLU A 48 29.79 -21.72 -19.67
N ILE A 49 30.45 -20.96 -20.55
CA ILE A 49 30.15 -19.53 -20.76
C ILE A 49 28.69 -19.33 -21.21
N ILE A 50 28.19 -20.15 -22.12
CA ILE A 50 26.80 -20.07 -22.59
C ILE A 50 25.82 -20.37 -21.47
N GLN A 51 26.08 -21.40 -20.66
CA GLN A 51 25.22 -21.77 -19.53
C GLN A 51 25.20 -20.67 -18.46
N GLU A 52 26.35 -20.09 -18.14
CA GLU A 52 26.45 -18.92 -17.26
C GLU A 52 25.61 -17.79 -17.85
N LEU A 53 25.88 -17.32 -19.07
CA LEU A 53 25.12 -16.24 -19.73
C LEU A 53 23.60 -16.47 -19.81
N LEU A 54 23.16 -17.73 -19.97
CA LEU A 54 21.75 -18.09 -19.99
C LEU A 54 21.12 -18.01 -18.59
N ALA A 55 21.79 -18.55 -17.58
CA ALA A 55 21.38 -18.36 -16.19
C ALA A 55 21.32 -16.88 -15.85
N GLU A 56 22.27 -16.12 -16.38
CA GLU A 56 22.40 -14.71 -16.11
C GLU A 56 21.23 -13.88 -16.68
N LYS A 57 20.94 -14.13 -17.96
CA LYS A 57 19.78 -13.55 -18.65
C LYS A 57 18.49 -13.83 -17.88
N ASN A 58 18.30 -15.06 -17.40
CA ASN A 58 17.06 -15.44 -16.70
C ASN A 58 16.92 -14.70 -15.35
N GLN A 59 18.01 -14.50 -14.62
CA GLN A 59 17.98 -13.72 -13.37
C GLN A 59 17.69 -12.23 -13.63
N LEU A 60 18.26 -11.64 -14.68
CA LEU A 60 17.95 -10.26 -15.06
C LEU A 60 16.50 -10.11 -15.52
N ILE A 61 15.95 -11.09 -16.26
CA ILE A 61 14.52 -11.10 -16.62
C ILE A 61 13.65 -11.14 -15.37
N GLN A 62 13.98 -11.98 -14.39
CA GLN A 62 13.23 -12.06 -13.14
C GLN A 62 13.27 -10.74 -12.36
N ILE A 63 14.44 -10.10 -12.26
CA ILE A 63 14.57 -8.78 -11.61
C ILE A 63 13.72 -7.74 -12.36
N ALA A 64 13.80 -7.70 -13.69
CA ALA A 64 13.02 -6.79 -14.52
C ALA A 64 11.51 -7.00 -14.36
N GLN A 65 11.05 -8.25 -14.31
CA GLN A 65 9.64 -8.59 -14.06
C GLN A 65 9.16 -8.06 -12.71
N VAL A 66 9.97 -8.18 -11.65
CA VAL A 66 9.63 -7.60 -10.34
C VAL A 66 9.49 -6.08 -10.42
N TYR A 67 10.38 -5.39 -11.14
CA TYR A 67 10.24 -3.94 -11.35
C TYR A 67 8.98 -3.60 -12.17
N ASP A 68 8.73 -4.33 -13.26
CA ASP A 68 7.56 -4.12 -14.12
C ASP A 68 6.26 -4.35 -13.35
N GLU A 69 6.14 -5.42 -12.56
CA GLU A 69 4.97 -5.68 -11.72
C GLU A 69 4.74 -4.54 -10.72
N GLN A 70 5.80 -4.04 -10.08
CA GLN A 70 5.71 -2.93 -9.14
C GLN A 70 5.40 -1.59 -9.82
N MET A 71 5.83 -1.39 -11.08
CA MET A 71 5.56 -0.17 -11.86
C MET A 71 4.17 -0.19 -12.52
N VAL A 72 3.76 -1.34 -13.06
CA VAL A 72 2.44 -1.57 -13.65
C VAL A 72 1.36 -1.46 -12.58
N ALA A 73 1.59 -2.00 -11.37
CA ALA A 73 0.67 -1.83 -10.25
C ALA A 73 0.48 -0.36 -9.80
N GLN A 74 1.33 0.56 -10.25
CA GLN A 74 1.27 1.98 -9.92
C GLN A 74 0.73 2.85 -11.06
N LYS A 75 0.69 2.33 -12.30
CA LYS A 75 0.17 3.04 -13.46
C LYS A 75 -1.29 2.67 -13.69
N ILE A 76 -2.14 3.69 -13.79
CA ILE A 76 -3.52 3.52 -14.23
C ILE A 76 -3.53 3.67 -15.75
N SER A 77 -4.25 2.79 -16.48
CA SER A 77 -4.41 2.94 -17.93
C SER A 77 -5.42 4.04 -18.25
N GLU A 78 -5.40 4.60 -19.47
CA GLU A 78 -6.41 5.61 -19.84
C GLU A 78 -7.84 5.06 -19.78
N GLU A 79 -8.04 3.79 -20.12
CA GLU A 79 -9.33 3.11 -20.03
C GLU A 79 -9.81 2.99 -18.59
N ASP A 80 -8.89 2.72 -17.65
CA ASP A 80 -9.20 2.66 -16.22
C ASP A 80 -9.53 4.06 -15.66
N VAL A 81 -8.83 5.12 -16.10
CA VAL A 81 -9.15 6.50 -15.73
C VAL A 81 -10.55 6.87 -16.25
N ASP A 82 -10.88 6.53 -17.50
CA ASP A 82 -12.20 6.78 -18.07
C ASP A 82 -13.30 6.02 -17.31
N TYR A 83 -13.03 4.77 -16.93
CA TYR A 83 -13.95 3.96 -16.12
C TYR A 83 -14.16 4.56 -14.72
N ILE A 84 -13.09 4.96 -14.02
CA ILE A 84 -13.15 5.57 -12.69
C ILE A 84 -13.95 6.88 -12.75
N THR A 85 -13.60 7.77 -13.66
CA THR A 85 -14.23 9.10 -13.75
C THR A 85 -15.70 9.02 -14.16
N SER A 86 -16.07 8.07 -15.02
CA SER A 86 -17.44 7.90 -15.49
C SER A 86 -18.36 7.15 -14.51
N ASN A 87 -17.81 6.23 -13.70
CA ASN A 87 -18.62 5.35 -12.84
C ASN A 87 -18.50 5.65 -11.35
N ILE A 88 -17.33 6.08 -10.86
CA ILE A 88 -17.15 6.38 -9.43
C ILE A 88 -17.74 7.74 -9.08
N LEU A 89 -17.62 8.73 -9.96
CA LEU A 89 -18.13 10.08 -9.69
C LEU A 89 -19.64 10.09 -9.40
N PRO A 90 -20.51 9.43 -10.20
CA PRO A 90 -21.94 9.37 -9.92
C PRO A 90 -22.26 8.58 -8.65
N LEU A 91 -21.49 7.53 -8.33
CA LEU A 91 -21.68 6.75 -7.10
C LEU A 91 -21.34 7.59 -5.86
N PHE A 92 -20.28 8.40 -5.93
CA PHE A 92 -19.89 9.31 -4.85
C PHE A 92 -20.91 10.44 -4.66
N GLU A 93 -21.38 11.03 -5.76
CA GLU A 93 -22.47 12.02 -5.73
C GLU A 93 -23.72 11.44 -5.07
N ASN A 94 -24.15 10.24 -5.45
CA ASN A 94 -25.30 9.58 -4.81
C ASN A 94 -25.05 9.30 -3.33
N LEU A 95 -23.85 8.86 -2.94
CA LEU A 95 -23.57 8.50 -1.55
C LEU A 95 -23.58 9.71 -0.60
N ILE A 96 -23.04 10.86 -1.02
CA ILE A 96 -22.95 12.06 -0.19
C ILE A 96 -24.28 12.85 -0.19
N THR A 97 -25.08 12.73 -1.26
CA THR A 97 -26.38 13.41 -1.37
C THR A 97 -27.55 12.57 -0.84
N ASN A 98 -27.30 11.34 -0.40
CA ASN A 98 -28.30 10.45 0.20
C ASN A 98 -28.45 10.76 1.70
N THR A 99 -28.84 11.99 2.00
CA THR A 99 -29.18 12.49 3.33
C THR A 99 -30.63 12.97 3.32
N ASP A 100 -31.35 12.77 4.43
CA ASP A 100 -32.76 13.18 4.57
C ASP A 100 -32.93 14.71 4.67
N ASP A 101 -31.84 15.45 4.85
CA ASP A 101 -31.79 16.91 4.93
C ASP A 101 -31.39 17.52 3.57
N GLU A 102 -32.32 18.27 2.96
CA GLU A 102 -32.13 18.92 1.66
C GLU A 102 -31.08 20.06 1.70
N GLU A 103 -30.93 20.76 2.82
CA GLU A 103 -29.93 21.84 2.94
C GLU A 103 -28.51 21.25 3.01
N GLU A 104 -28.33 20.18 3.78
CA GLU A 104 -27.06 19.45 3.89
C GLU A 104 -26.69 18.78 2.55
N ALA A 105 -27.67 18.20 1.84
CA ALA A 105 -27.46 17.62 0.53
C ALA A 105 -27.00 18.67 -0.51
N GLU A 106 -27.54 19.90 -0.46
CA GLU A 106 -27.15 20.96 -1.38
C GLU A 106 -25.77 21.55 -1.06
N GLU A 107 -25.41 21.69 0.21
CA GLU A 107 -24.06 22.07 0.63
C GLU A 107 -23.02 21.02 0.17
N ASN A 108 -23.34 19.74 0.36
CA ASN A 108 -22.51 18.63 -0.08
C ASN A 108 -22.30 18.61 -1.60
N ARG A 109 -23.32 18.94 -2.40
CA ARG A 109 -23.19 19.09 -3.86
C ARG A 109 -22.25 20.22 -4.24
N LYS A 110 -22.38 21.38 -3.61
CA LYS A 110 -21.51 22.54 -3.85
C LYS A 110 -20.05 22.20 -3.53
N ASN A 111 -19.83 21.47 -2.44
CA ASN A 111 -18.50 21.01 -2.06
C ASN A 111 -17.94 20.01 -3.08
N LEU A 112 -18.75 19.07 -3.58
CA LEU A 112 -18.36 18.13 -4.64
C LEU A 112 -17.96 18.82 -5.95
N ASP A 113 -18.71 19.84 -6.36
CA ASP A 113 -18.45 20.59 -7.59
C ASP A 113 -17.07 21.28 -7.58
N ILE A 114 -16.54 21.63 -6.40
CA ILE A 114 -15.20 22.20 -6.25
C ILE A 114 -14.11 21.16 -6.55
N PHE A 115 -14.33 19.90 -6.18
CA PHE A 115 -13.34 18.82 -6.38
C PHE A 115 -13.49 18.10 -7.72
N LYS A 116 -14.64 18.23 -8.38
CA LYS A 116 -14.95 17.61 -9.68
C LYS A 116 -13.89 17.84 -10.77
N PRO A 117 -13.30 19.06 -10.92
CA PRO A 117 -12.23 19.29 -11.89
C PRO A 117 -10.93 18.52 -11.58
N LEU A 118 -10.67 18.22 -10.29
CA LEU A 118 -9.48 17.46 -9.87
C LEU A 118 -9.61 15.97 -10.20
N LEU A 119 -10.84 15.51 -10.46
CA LEU A 119 -11.16 14.15 -10.87
C LEU A 119 -11.29 14.03 -12.40
N SER A 120 -10.73 14.97 -13.17
CA SER A 120 -10.70 14.89 -14.63
C SER A 120 -9.62 13.93 -15.13
N LYS A 121 -9.81 13.40 -16.34
CA LYS A 121 -8.83 12.56 -17.04
C LYS A 121 -7.48 13.28 -17.16
N GLU A 122 -7.51 14.56 -17.49
CA GLU A 122 -6.32 15.39 -17.65
C GLU A 122 -5.54 15.52 -16.33
N THR A 123 -6.25 15.70 -15.21
CA THR A 123 -5.62 15.78 -13.88
C THR A 123 -4.99 14.45 -13.49
N PHE A 124 -5.69 13.34 -13.73
CA PHE A 124 -5.14 12.01 -13.50
C PHE A 124 -3.88 11.75 -14.33
N ASN A 125 -3.89 12.14 -15.61
CA ASN A 125 -2.72 11.99 -16.47
C ASN A 125 -1.55 12.87 -16.02
N MET A 126 -1.79 14.13 -15.64
CA MET A 126 -0.75 15.02 -15.12
C MET A 126 -0.12 14.49 -13.84
N LEU A 127 -0.94 14.06 -12.88
CA LEU A 127 -0.46 13.48 -11.63
C LEU A 127 0.33 12.18 -11.88
N GLN A 128 -0.10 11.33 -12.82
CA GLN A 128 0.63 10.13 -13.21
C GLN A 128 2.01 10.47 -13.79
N LEU A 129 2.09 11.49 -14.66
CA LEU A 129 3.36 11.97 -15.22
C LEU A 129 4.30 12.53 -14.15
N LEU A 130 3.75 13.15 -13.11
CA LEU A 130 4.51 13.63 -11.93
C LEU A 130 4.91 12.50 -10.98
N GLY A 131 4.54 11.24 -11.26
CA GLY A 131 4.88 10.08 -10.44
C GLY A 131 3.95 9.87 -9.23
N PHE A 132 2.73 10.38 -9.29
CA PHE A 132 1.72 10.15 -8.26
C PHE A 132 1.33 8.66 -8.18
N ASN A 133 1.38 8.09 -6.98
CA ASN A 133 1.03 6.68 -6.75
C ASN A 133 -0.43 6.57 -6.26
N TYR A 134 -1.34 6.27 -7.19
CA TYR A 134 -2.77 6.20 -6.92
C TYR A 134 -3.19 5.09 -5.97
N LYS A 135 -2.53 3.93 -6.05
CA LYS A 135 -2.81 2.80 -5.17
C LYS A 135 -2.63 3.20 -3.71
N ARG A 136 -1.51 3.85 -3.40
CA ARG A 136 -1.20 4.29 -2.02
C ARG A 136 -1.99 5.53 -1.61
N ALA A 137 -2.14 6.50 -2.51
CA ALA A 137 -2.75 7.79 -2.16
C ALA A 137 -4.28 7.75 -2.09
N ILE A 138 -4.93 6.84 -2.83
CA ILE A 138 -6.40 6.75 -2.92
C ILE A 138 -6.88 5.34 -2.60
N GLY A 139 -6.30 4.30 -3.22
CA GLY A 139 -6.78 2.92 -3.08
C GLY A 139 -6.71 2.38 -1.66
N GLU A 140 -5.58 2.54 -0.97
CA GLU A 140 -5.39 2.14 0.43
C GLU A 140 -6.35 2.87 1.38
N PRO A 141 -6.41 4.22 1.39
CA PRO A 141 -7.38 4.95 2.21
C PRO A 141 -8.85 4.54 1.98
N LEU A 142 -9.25 4.32 0.72
CA LEU A 142 -10.60 3.87 0.41
C LEU A 142 -10.87 2.46 0.94
N THR A 143 -9.87 1.57 0.87
CA THR A 143 -9.97 0.21 1.42
C THR A 143 -10.16 0.26 2.94
N ASP A 144 -9.39 1.08 3.64
CA ASP A 144 -9.49 1.27 5.08
C ASP A 144 -10.86 1.84 5.47
N LEU A 145 -11.35 2.82 4.73
CA LEU A 145 -12.66 3.43 4.96
C LEU A 145 -13.80 2.40 4.81
N VAL A 146 -13.80 1.64 3.71
CA VAL A 146 -14.82 0.60 3.47
C VAL A 146 -14.74 -0.49 4.53
N ASN A 147 -13.53 -0.91 4.90
CA ASN A 147 -13.33 -1.87 5.98
C ASN A 147 -13.89 -1.35 7.31
N ALA A 148 -13.62 -0.09 7.66
CA ALA A 148 -14.15 0.55 8.85
C ALA A 148 -15.69 0.61 8.84
N MET A 149 -16.30 0.95 7.71
CA MET A 149 -17.77 0.93 7.57
C MET A 149 -18.34 -0.47 7.77
N ILE A 150 -17.77 -1.49 7.12
CA ILE A 150 -18.23 -2.87 7.25
C ILE A 150 -18.09 -3.35 8.71
N VAL A 151 -16.95 -3.08 9.35
CA VAL A 151 -16.70 -3.45 10.75
C VAL A 151 -17.70 -2.75 11.68
N SER A 152 -18.04 -1.48 11.42
CA SER A 152 -19.00 -0.72 12.22
C SER A 152 -20.42 -1.28 12.15
N GLN A 153 -20.80 -1.89 11.02
CA GLN A 153 -22.09 -2.54 10.83
C GLN A 153 -22.13 -3.97 11.39
N LYS A 154 -20.98 -4.57 11.73
CA LYS A 154 -20.94 -5.90 12.30
C LYS A 154 -21.58 -5.86 13.69
N PRO A 155 -22.59 -6.69 13.98
CA PRO A 155 -23.15 -6.78 15.32
C PRO A 155 -22.03 -7.16 16.28
N ILE A 156 -21.93 -6.42 17.39
CA ILE A 156 -20.95 -6.69 18.43
C ILE A 156 -21.15 -8.16 18.86
N SER A 157 -20.07 -8.93 18.89
CA SER A 157 -20.18 -10.32 19.30
C SER A 157 -20.68 -10.38 20.74
N LYS A 158 -21.51 -11.38 21.07
CA LYS A 158 -22.08 -11.56 22.41
C LYS A 158 -21.00 -11.54 23.51
N GLU A 159 -19.79 -12.02 23.21
CA GLU A 159 -18.63 -12.00 24.09
C GLU A 159 -18.08 -10.58 24.32
N ALA A 160 -17.89 -9.80 23.25
CA ALA A 160 -17.50 -8.40 23.35
C ALA A 160 -18.54 -7.52 24.06
N ASP A 161 -19.83 -7.82 23.90
CA ASP A 161 -20.89 -7.15 24.67
C ASP A 161 -20.84 -7.52 26.17
N LEU A 162 -20.60 -8.79 26.49
CA LEU A 162 -20.39 -9.25 27.86
C LEU A 162 -19.18 -8.57 28.51
N ASP A 163 -18.07 -8.43 27.78
CA ASP A 163 -16.88 -7.74 28.27
C ASP A 163 -17.14 -6.26 28.50
N ARG A 164 -17.87 -5.59 27.59
CA ARG A 164 -18.28 -4.18 27.79
C ARG A 164 -19.18 -4.04 29.01
N GLN A 165 -20.12 -4.95 29.23
CA GLN A 165 -20.97 -4.96 30.43
C GLN A 165 -20.14 -5.19 31.70
N LYS A 166 -19.20 -6.13 31.67
CA LYS A 166 -18.31 -6.39 32.80
C LYS A 166 -17.46 -5.17 33.15
N LEU A 167 -16.87 -4.51 32.14
CA LEU A 167 -16.13 -3.25 32.32
C LEU A 167 -17.00 -2.14 32.93
N PHE A 168 -18.26 -2.05 32.51
CA PHE A 168 -19.21 -1.09 33.07
C PHE A 168 -19.47 -1.36 34.57
N TYR A 169 -19.77 -2.61 34.93
CA TYR A 169 -19.98 -2.99 36.33
C TYR A 169 -18.72 -2.85 37.18
N GLU A 170 -17.54 -3.09 36.61
CA GLU A 170 -16.26 -2.91 37.28
C GLU A 170 -16.00 -1.42 37.56
N HIS A 171 -16.22 -0.55 36.58
CA HIS A 171 -16.16 0.91 36.78
C HIS A 171 -17.14 1.36 37.87
N GLU A 172 -18.38 0.86 37.86
CA GLU A 172 -19.39 1.20 38.87
C GLU A 172 -18.98 0.73 40.27
N THR A 173 -18.43 -0.48 40.39
CA THR A 173 -17.89 -0.99 41.66
C THR A 173 -16.73 -0.14 42.17
N GLN A 174 -15.80 0.25 41.28
CA GLN A 174 -14.70 1.15 41.65
C GLN A 174 -15.19 2.53 42.06
N TYR A 175 -16.22 3.06 41.40
CA TYR A 175 -16.85 4.33 41.77
C TYR A 175 -17.49 4.25 43.17
N PHE A 176 -18.22 3.17 43.49
CA PHE A 176 -18.76 2.97 44.84
C PHE A 176 -17.67 2.79 45.90
N ASN A 177 -16.59 2.09 45.57
CA ASN A 177 -15.43 1.97 46.46
C ASN A 177 -14.78 3.34 46.72
N MET A 178 -14.68 4.19 45.69
CA MET A 178 -14.18 5.56 45.82
C MET A 178 -15.12 6.42 46.68
N ILE A 179 -16.44 6.29 46.56
CA ILE A 179 -17.41 7.01 47.41
C ILE A 179 -17.25 6.62 48.89
N ASN A 180 -17.00 5.34 49.16
CA ASN A 180 -16.81 4.84 50.52
C ASN A 180 -15.49 5.31 51.17
N ASP A 181 -14.56 5.84 50.38
CA ASP A 181 -13.35 6.52 50.86
C ASP A 181 -13.55 8.04 50.80
N GLU A 182 -13.81 8.63 51.97
CA GLU A 182 -14.10 10.06 52.12
C GLU A 182 -13.01 10.95 51.48
N GLU A 183 -11.72 10.63 51.66
CA GLU A 183 -10.66 11.45 51.08
C GLU A 183 -10.62 11.33 49.55
N ALA A 184 -10.83 10.13 49.02
CA ALA A 184 -10.87 9.90 47.57
C ALA A 184 -12.07 10.59 46.93
N TYR A 185 -13.23 10.55 47.59
CA TYR A 185 -14.43 11.22 47.12
C TYR A 185 -14.30 12.75 47.13
N GLN A 186 -13.74 13.34 48.19
CA GLN A 186 -13.48 14.78 48.26
C GLN A 186 -12.49 15.26 47.19
N ARG A 187 -11.46 14.47 46.88
CA ARG A 187 -10.55 14.74 45.75
C ARG A 187 -11.30 14.72 44.41
N HIS A 188 -12.20 13.76 44.22
CA HIS A 188 -13.00 13.65 43.00
C HIS A 188 -13.97 14.82 42.80
N LEU A 189 -14.65 15.28 43.87
CA LEU A 189 -15.55 16.44 43.83
C LEU A 189 -14.83 17.73 43.41
N LYS A 190 -13.63 17.96 43.96
CA LYS A 190 -12.77 19.09 43.58
C LYS A 190 -12.37 19.06 42.10
N LEU A 191 -12.06 17.87 41.58
CA LEU A 191 -11.72 17.70 40.15
C LEU A 191 -12.92 17.96 39.23
N GLN A 192 -14.15 17.70 39.69
CA GLN A 192 -15.38 17.98 38.94
C GLN A 192 -15.89 19.42 39.10
N GLY A 193 -15.19 20.28 39.84
CA GLY A 193 -15.59 21.68 40.06
C GLY A 193 -16.89 21.82 40.85
N LYS A 194 -17.25 20.82 41.65
CA LYS A 194 -18.37 20.86 42.58
C LYS A 194 -17.79 21.00 43.99
N GLU A 195 -17.73 22.24 44.48
CA GLU A 195 -17.52 22.57 45.90
C GLU A 195 -18.83 23.12 46.50
#